data_AF-S7W9E9-F1
#
_entry.id   AF-S7W9E9-F1
#
_cell.length_a   1.000
_cell.length_b   1.000
_cell.length_c   1.000
_cell.angle_alpha   90.00
_cell.angle_beta   90.00
_cell.angle_gamma   90.00
#
_symmetry.space_group_name_H-M   'P 1'
#
loop_
_entity.id
_entity.type
_entity.pdbx_description
1 polymer ?
#
loop_
_entity_poly.entity_id
_entity_poly.type
_entity_poly.pdbx_seq_one_letter_code
_entity_poly.pdbx_strand_id
1 'polypeptide(L)'
;MNVLHQIQNLLEEYKDDNIHLNKLIERYIVRVKERIQDNNLPLPLLYLLSRYKNVDDIFKLAVESKILEIRALILDLVDADYTKDKEQFMGVEQWMKDMVINIKQTVIFEEFKNESIKFVNLLDKRLLEENKAIFLKNKKLGSNGNLLLINFRYYLESINEINTLFDVYYDSMKNSFREGAIL
;
A
#
# COMPACT_ATOMS: atom_id res chain seq x y z
N MET A 1 28.04 -8.66 -9.83
CA MET A 1 27.91 -7.82 -8.62
C MET A 1 26.58 -7.08 -8.74
N ASN A 2 25.67 -7.23 -7.76
CA ASN A 2 24.32 -6.62 -7.79
C ASN A 2 24.45 -5.08 -7.79
N VAL A 3 23.69 -4.38 -8.64
CA VAL A 3 23.66 -2.90 -8.72
C VAL A 3 23.35 -2.27 -7.36
N LEU A 4 22.48 -2.90 -6.56
CA LEU A 4 22.21 -2.49 -5.18
C LEU A 4 23.45 -2.50 -4.31
N HIS A 5 24.25 -3.55 -4.42
CA HIS A 5 25.46 -3.71 -3.64
C HIS A 5 26.54 -2.69 -4.06
N GLN A 6 26.61 -2.35 -5.35
CA GLN A 6 27.49 -1.28 -5.84
C GLN A 6 27.07 0.09 -5.28
N ILE A 7 25.78 0.39 -5.28
CA ILE A 7 25.24 1.64 -4.72
C ILE A 7 25.51 1.71 -3.21
N GLN A 8 25.32 0.61 -2.48
CA GLN A 8 25.60 0.56 -1.05
C GLN A 8 27.08 0.81 -0.76
N ASN A 9 27.99 0.19 -1.51
CA ASN A 9 29.43 0.40 -1.35
C ASN A 9 29.83 1.86 -1.65
N LEU A 10 29.26 2.45 -2.70
CA LEU A 10 29.46 3.89 -3.00
C LEU A 10 28.98 4.78 -1.87
N LEU A 11 27.81 4.51 -1.28
CA LEU A 11 27.29 5.31 -0.17
C LEU A 11 28.13 5.17 1.10
N GLU A 12 28.69 3.99 1.38
CA GLU A 12 29.62 3.79 2.50
C GLU A 12 30.98 4.45 2.25
N GLU A 13 31.48 4.47 1.01
CA GLU A 13 32.75 5.11 0.65
C GLU A 13 32.77 6.63 0.97
N TYR A 14 31.64 7.30 0.75
CA TYR A 14 31.51 8.74 1.03
C TYR A 14 30.98 9.05 2.44
N LYS A 15 30.84 8.07 3.32
CA LYS A 15 30.18 8.25 4.63
C LYS A 15 30.84 9.30 5.52
N ASP A 16 32.17 9.41 5.47
CA ASP A 16 32.93 10.38 6.25
C ASP A 16 32.94 11.79 5.61
N ASP A 17 32.58 11.89 4.33
CA ASP A 17 32.39 13.16 3.61
C ASP A 17 30.91 13.51 3.49
N ASN A 18 30.39 14.11 4.57
CA ASN A 18 28.98 14.48 4.66
C ASN A 18 28.48 15.36 3.49
N ILE A 19 29.33 16.19 2.87
CA ILE A 19 28.91 17.07 1.78
C ILE A 19 28.72 16.26 0.49
N HIS A 20 29.70 15.41 0.15
CA HIS A 20 29.61 14.57 -1.05
C HIS A 20 28.53 13.49 -0.92
N LEU A 21 28.38 12.89 0.27
CA LEU A 21 27.31 11.96 0.56
C LEU A 21 25.93 12.59 0.35
N ASN A 22 25.69 13.79 0.91
CA ASN A 22 24.39 14.46 0.76
C ASN A 22 24.06 14.76 -0.71
N LYS A 23 25.02 15.26 -1.50
CA LYS A 23 24.82 15.48 -2.94
C LYS A 23 24.51 14.19 -3.70
N LEU A 24 25.17 13.09 -3.33
CA LEU A 24 24.93 11.79 -3.94
C LEU A 24 23.51 11.28 -3.63
N ILE A 25 23.08 11.41 -2.38
CA ILE A 25 21.72 11.06 -1.93
C ILE A 25 20.69 11.90 -2.69
N GLU A 26 20.84 13.22 -2.75
CA GLU A 26 19.92 14.11 -3.49
C GLU A 26 19.76 13.69 -4.95
N ARG A 27 20.85 13.31 -5.62
CA ARG A 27 20.81 12.83 -7.00
C ARG A 27 20.02 11.53 -7.16
N TYR A 28 20.18 10.58 -6.22
CA TYR A 28 19.41 9.34 -6.25
C TYR A 28 17.94 9.56 -5.90
N ILE A 29 17.64 10.50 -5.00
CA ILE A 29 16.28 10.92 -4.68
C ILE A 29 15.56 11.42 -5.94
N VAL A 30 16.19 12.29 -6.73
CA VAL A 30 15.61 12.79 -8.00
C VAL A 30 15.29 11.63 -8.94
N ARG A 31 16.25 10.72 -9.15
CA ARG A 31 16.06 9.54 -10.03
C ARG A 31 14.95 8.61 -9.55
N VAL A 32 14.81 8.41 -8.24
CA VAL A 32 13.72 7.58 -7.69
C VAL A 32 12.38 8.24 -7.98
N LYS A 33 12.25 9.57 -7.79
CA LYS A 33 11.02 10.30 -8.08
C LYS A 33 10.62 10.19 -9.55
N GLU A 34 11.57 10.37 -10.47
CA GLU A 34 11.35 10.22 -11.92
C GLU A 34 10.82 8.81 -12.25
N ARG A 35 11.45 7.76 -11.72
CA ARG A 35 11.00 6.38 -11.96
C ARG A 35 9.61 6.10 -11.40
N ILE A 36 9.27 6.64 -10.22
CA ILE A 36 7.92 6.51 -9.65
C ILE A 36 6.88 7.17 -10.57
N GLN A 37 7.19 8.32 -11.16
CA GLN A 37 6.30 9.00 -12.13
C GLN A 37 6.10 8.17 -13.41
N ASP A 38 7.10 7.39 -13.81
CA ASP A 38 7.00 6.43 -14.90
C ASP A 38 6.33 5.09 -14.50
N ASN A 39 5.63 5.05 -13.36
CA ASN A 39 4.99 3.86 -12.78
C ASN A 39 5.97 2.70 -12.51
N ASN A 40 7.25 3.00 -12.27
CA ASN A 40 8.29 2.03 -11.98
C ASN A 40 8.83 2.23 -10.56
N LEU A 41 8.30 1.47 -9.60
CA LEU A 41 8.64 1.60 -8.18
C LEU A 41 10.02 0.97 -7.87
N PRO A 42 11.11 1.75 -7.65
CA PRO A 42 12.44 1.20 -7.47
C PRO A 42 12.68 0.88 -5.98
N LEU A 43 11.86 -0.02 -5.42
CA LEU A 43 11.79 -0.28 -3.97
C LEU A 43 13.13 -0.59 -3.29
N PRO A 44 14.03 -1.41 -3.86
CA PRO A 44 15.32 -1.64 -3.24
C PRO A 44 16.13 -0.34 -3.04
N LEU A 45 16.09 0.55 -4.04
CA LEU A 45 16.77 1.85 -3.96
C LEU A 45 16.06 2.79 -2.98
N LEU A 46 14.72 2.79 -2.96
CA LEU A 46 13.94 3.55 -1.98
C LEU A 46 14.28 3.12 -0.55
N TYR A 47 14.38 1.82 -0.30
CA TYR A 47 14.71 1.25 1.01
C TYR A 47 16.16 1.54 1.41
N LEU A 48 17.11 1.47 0.48
CA LEU A 48 18.48 1.93 0.77
C LEU A 48 18.52 3.41 1.17
N LEU A 49 17.81 4.26 0.43
CA LEU A 49 17.77 5.70 0.70
C LEU A 49 17.08 6.03 2.02
N SER A 50 16.14 5.20 2.48
CA SER A 50 15.38 5.41 3.73
C SER A 50 16.25 5.53 4.98
N ARG A 51 17.52 5.09 4.91
CA ARG A 51 18.50 5.13 5.99
C ARG A 51 19.11 6.52 6.20
N TYR A 52 18.88 7.44 5.28
CA TYR A 52 19.42 8.80 5.31
C TYR A 52 18.30 9.82 5.64
N LYS A 53 18.66 11.09 5.92
CA LYS A 53 17.65 12.13 6.23
C LYS A 53 16.88 12.54 4.96
N ASN A 54 15.64 13.05 5.14
CA ASN A 54 14.81 13.71 4.10
C ASN A 54 14.23 12.81 2.98
N VAL A 55 13.92 11.55 3.29
CA VAL A 55 13.41 10.55 2.32
C VAL A 55 11.95 10.16 2.55
N ASP A 56 11.32 10.68 3.60
CA ASP A 56 9.90 10.42 3.92
C ASP A 56 8.95 10.85 2.80
N ASP A 57 9.25 11.96 2.11
CA ASP A 57 8.43 12.44 1.00
C ASP A 57 8.46 11.50 -0.21
N ILE A 58 9.54 10.74 -0.38
CA ILE A 58 9.65 9.75 -1.46
C ILE A 58 8.88 8.49 -1.10
N PHE A 59 8.88 8.08 0.17
CA PHE A 59 8.00 7.01 0.64
C PHE A 59 6.54 7.36 0.43
N LYS A 60 6.13 8.58 0.76
CA LYS A 60 4.78 9.07 0.48
C LYS A 60 4.47 9.02 -1.02
N LEU A 61 5.37 9.54 -1.87
CA LEU A 61 5.20 9.50 -3.33
C LEU A 61 5.04 8.06 -3.85
N ALA A 62 5.87 7.13 -3.37
CA ALA A 62 5.80 5.72 -3.75
C ALA A 62 4.48 5.07 -3.31
N VAL A 63 4.01 5.39 -2.11
CA VAL A 63 2.71 4.94 -1.60
C VAL A 63 1.57 5.50 -2.44
N GLU A 64 1.57 6.80 -2.76
CA GLU A 64 0.52 7.41 -3.59
C GLU A 64 0.48 6.81 -5.01
N SER A 65 1.64 6.57 -5.62
CA SER A 65 1.72 5.85 -6.90
C SER A 65 1.11 4.45 -6.81
N LYS A 66 1.42 3.69 -5.75
CA LYS A 66 0.85 2.36 -5.51
C LYS A 66 -0.67 2.42 -5.25
N ILE A 67 -1.16 3.45 -4.56
CA ILE A 67 -2.61 3.66 -4.34
C ILE A 67 -3.32 3.92 -5.67
N LEU A 68 -2.74 4.69 -6.58
CA LEU A 68 -3.32 4.91 -7.91
C LEU A 68 -3.42 3.61 -8.71
N GLU A 69 -2.39 2.77 -8.67
CA GLU A 69 -2.39 1.44 -9.29
C GLU A 69 -3.50 0.55 -8.72
N ILE A 70 -3.60 0.48 -7.38
CA ILE A 70 -4.66 -0.28 -6.70
C ILE A 70 -6.05 0.27 -7.04
N ARG A 71 -6.21 1.60 -7.07
CA ARG A 71 -7.47 2.24 -7.43
C ARG A 71 -7.90 1.87 -8.84
N ALA A 72 -6.98 1.90 -9.80
CA ALA A 72 -7.26 1.47 -11.17
C ALA A 72 -7.73 0.01 -11.19
N LEU A 73 -7.01 -0.90 -10.51
CA LEU A 73 -7.38 -2.30 -10.37
C LEU A 73 -8.79 -2.49 -9.77
N ILE A 74 -9.12 -1.77 -8.69
CA ILE A 74 -10.45 -1.84 -8.07
C ILE A 74 -11.51 -1.35 -9.06
N LEU A 75 -11.29 -0.22 -9.73
CA LEU A 75 -12.27 0.36 -10.65
C LEU A 75 -12.47 -0.50 -11.91
N ASP A 76 -11.45 -1.25 -12.33
CA ASP A 76 -11.52 -2.14 -13.50
C ASP A 76 -12.19 -3.49 -13.19
N LEU A 77 -12.10 -3.97 -11.94
CA LEU A 77 -12.50 -5.33 -11.56
C LEU A 77 -13.73 -5.40 -10.65
N VAL A 78 -14.12 -4.31 -9.99
CA VAL A 78 -15.32 -4.28 -9.15
C VAL A 78 -16.55 -3.99 -10.00
N ASP A 79 -17.29 -5.07 -10.28
CA ASP A 79 -18.61 -4.98 -10.93
C ASP A 79 -19.78 -5.01 -9.94
N ALA A 80 -19.51 -5.24 -8.64
CA ALA A 80 -20.53 -5.44 -7.62
C ALA A 80 -21.12 -4.11 -7.12
N ASP A 81 -22.46 -4.04 -7.06
CA ASP A 81 -23.18 -2.99 -6.33
C ASP A 81 -23.43 -3.42 -4.89
N TYR A 82 -22.57 -2.98 -3.97
CA TYR A 82 -22.65 -3.33 -2.54
C TYR A 82 -23.82 -2.67 -1.79
N THR A 83 -24.59 -1.78 -2.44
CA THR A 83 -25.79 -1.19 -1.81
C THR A 83 -27.04 -2.06 -1.92
N LYS A 84 -27.00 -3.09 -2.76
CA LYS A 84 -28.13 -4.00 -2.99
C LYS A 84 -28.11 -5.18 -2.02
N ASP A 85 -29.26 -5.83 -1.90
CA ASP A 85 -29.35 -7.12 -1.23
C ASP A 85 -29.00 -8.25 -2.21
N LYS A 86 -28.35 -9.29 -1.70
CA LYS A 86 -28.00 -10.50 -2.44
C LYS A 86 -28.22 -11.73 -1.56
N GLU A 87 -28.79 -12.78 -2.14
CA GLU A 87 -29.17 -13.99 -1.40
C GLU A 87 -27.99 -14.93 -1.12
N GLN A 88 -26.93 -14.90 -1.95
CA GLN A 88 -25.80 -15.82 -1.85
C GLN A 88 -24.46 -15.14 -2.12
N PHE A 89 -23.43 -15.54 -1.35
CA PHE A 89 -22.06 -15.06 -1.46
C PHE A 89 -21.15 -16.20 -1.96
N MET A 90 -20.31 -15.93 -2.97
CA MET A 90 -19.43 -16.94 -3.57
C MET A 90 -17.96 -16.88 -3.06
N GLY A 91 -17.74 -16.30 -1.88
CA GLY A 91 -16.40 -16.13 -1.30
C GLY A 91 -15.69 -14.85 -1.76
N VAL A 92 -14.37 -14.81 -1.57
CA VAL A 92 -13.53 -13.62 -1.85
C VAL A 92 -13.48 -13.31 -3.35
N GLU A 93 -13.70 -12.05 -3.69
CA GLU A 93 -13.69 -11.55 -5.07
C GLU A 93 -12.28 -11.43 -5.65
N GLN A 94 -12.20 -11.49 -6.99
CA GLN A 94 -10.93 -11.54 -7.70
C GLN A 94 -10.11 -10.26 -7.51
N TRP A 95 -10.75 -9.09 -7.53
CA TRP A 95 -10.09 -7.80 -7.32
C TRP A 95 -9.31 -7.75 -5.99
N MET A 96 -9.87 -8.35 -4.93
CA MET A 96 -9.24 -8.38 -3.62
C MET A 96 -8.02 -9.31 -3.60
N LYS A 97 -8.11 -10.48 -4.25
CA LYS A 97 -6.99 -11.42 -4.39
C LYS A 97 -5.84 -10.77 -5.17
N ASP A 98 -6.16 -10.13 -6.28
CA ASP A 98 -5.17 -9.49 -7.14
C ASP A 98 -4.50 -8.31 -6.43
N MET A 99 -5.27 -7.51 -5.66
CA MET A 99 -4.72 -6.45 -4.82
C MET A 99 -3.74 -7.00 -3.78
N VAL A 100 -4.10 -8.07 -3.06
CA VAL A 100 -3.21 -8.71 -2.07
C VAL A 100 -1.93 -9.23 -2.72
N ILE A 101 -2.03 -9.88 -3.89
CA ILE A 101 -0.87 -10.38 -4.64
C ILE A 101 0.02 -9.19 -5.06
N ASN A 102 -0.57 -8.12 -5.59
CA ASN A 102 0.16 -6.93 -6.00
C ASN A 102 0.96 -6.32 -4.85
N ILE A 103 0.36 -6.20 -3.66
CA ILE A 103 1.02 -5.67 -2.46
C ILE A 103 2.15 -6.60 -2.02
N LYS A 104 1.91 -7.92 -1.98
CA LYS A 104 2.94 -8.91 -1.61
C LYS A 104 4.13 -8.93 -2.57
N GLN A 105 3.90 -8.76 -3.86
CA GLN A 105 4.96 -8.69 -4.88
C GLN A 105 5.74 -7.38 -4.84
N THR A 106 5.16 -6.33 -4.27
CA THR A 106 5.80 -5.02 -4.12
C THR A 106 6.86 -5.11 -3.01
N VAL A 107 6.51 -5.61 -1.83
CA VAL A 107 7.40 -5.62 -0.66
C VAL A 107 8.53 -6.65 -0.71
N ILE A 108 9.67 -6.34 -0.08
CA ILE A 108 10.89 -7.17 -0.07
C ILE A 108 11.25 -7.47 1.39
N PHE A 109 10.44 -8.32 2.04
CA PHE A 109 10.56 -8.56 3.49
C PHE A 109 11.88 -9.19 3.92
N GLU A 110 12.44 -10.07 3.10
CA GLU A 110 13.66 -10.82 3.46
C GLU A 110 14.87 -9.91 3.61
N GLU A 111 15.02 -8.90 2.74
CA GLU A 111 16.18 -8.00 2.71
C GLU A 111 15.93 -6.68 3.44
N PHE A 112 14.68 -6.20 3.47
CA PHE A 112 14.31 -4.86 3.95
C PHE A 112 13.06 -4.90 4.82
N LYS A 113 13.08 -5.71 5.88
CA LYS A 113 11.91 -5.95 6.75
C LYS A 113 11.32 -4.66 7.35
N ASN A 114 12.15 -3.82 7.96
CA ASN A 114 11.68 -2.62 8.67
C ASN A 114 11.12 -1.58 7.70
N GLU A 115 11.78 -1.39 6.56
CA GLU A 115 11.37 -0.49 5.50
C GLU A 115 10.08 -0.97 4.83
N SER A 116 9.94 -2.29 4.63
CA SER A 116 8.71 -2.91 4.12
C SER A 116 7.55 -2.73 5.09
N ILE A 117 7.75 -2.92 6.40
CA ILE A 117 6.73 -2.64 7.42
C ILE A 117 6.32 -1.17 7.38
N LYS A 118 7.29 -0.24 7.30
CA LYS A 118 7.01 1.20 7.19
C LYS A 118 6.18 1.52 5.94
N PHE A 119 6.54 0.95 4.79
CA PHE A 119 5.84 1.15 3.53
C PHE A 119 4.39 0.63 3.61
N VAL A 120 4.20 -0.59 4.12
CA VAL A 120 2.86 -1.20 4.26
C VAL A 120 2.00 -0.41 5.24
N ASN A 121 2.55 0.06 6.37
CA ASN A 121 1.78 0.88 7.31
C ASN A 121 1.27 2.19 6.69
N LEU A 122 2.11 2.85 5.87
CA LEU A 122 1.70 4.04 5.13
C LEU A 122 0.66 3.70 4.05
N LEU A 123 0.89 2.60 3.32
CA LEU A 123 -0.03 2.10 2.31
C LEU A 123 -1.40 1.79 2.90
N ASP A 124 -1.46 1.06 4.02
CA ASP A 124 -2.70 0.68 4.69
C ASP A 124 -3.51 1.88 5.15
N LYS A 125 -2.83 2.89 5.71
CA LYS A 125 -3.49 4.15 6.06
C LYS A 125 -4.10 4.82 4.83
N ARG A 126 -3.41 4.84 3.69
CA ARG A 126 -3.98 5.46 2.48
C ARG A 126 -5.05 4.59 1.83
N LEU A 127 -4.86 3.28 1.80
CA LEU A 127 -5.80 2.30 1.25
C LEU A 127 -7.13 2.33 2.02
N LEU A 128 -7.07 2.53 3.33
CA LEU A 128 -8.23 2.80 4.18
C LEU A 128 -9.07 3.98 3.67
N GLU A 129 -8.44 5.15 3.51
CA GLU A 129 -9.14 6.35 3.06
C GLU A 129 -9.66 6.20 1.62
N GLU A 130 -8.90 5.51 0.76
CA GLU A 130 -9.29 5.23 -0.62
C GLU A 130 -10.51 4.30 -0.69
N ASN A 131 -10.51 3.20 0.06
CA ASN A 131 -11.64 2.29 0.15
C ASN A 131 -12.90 2.98 0.70
N LYS A 132 -12.74 3.87 1.69
CA LYS A 132 -13.85 4.73 2.16
C LYS A 132 -14.40 5.59 1.02
N ALA A 133 -13.52 6.22 0.24
CA ALA A 133 -13.93 7.07 -0.88
C ALA A 133 -14.64 6.29 -2.00
N ILE A 134 -14.23 5.05 -2.26
CA ILE A 134 -14.81 4.19 -3.30
C ILE A 134 -16.14 3.59 -2.84
N PHE A 135 -16.16 2.93 -1.68
CA PHE A 135 -17.28 2.07 -1.28
C PHE A 135 -18.28 2.76 -0.34
N LEU A 136 -17.85 3.77 0.43
CA LEU A 136 -18.62 4.33 1.55
C LEU A 136 -19.07 5.76 1.35
N LYS A 137 -19.04 6.27 0.11
CA LYS A 137 -19.41 7.67 -0.22
C LYS A 137 -20.91 7.95 0.01
N ASN A 138 -21.31 8.13 1.27
CA ASN A 138 -22.66 8.42 1.77
C ASN A 138 -23.74 7.39 1.41
N LYS A 139 -23.37 6.12 1.18
CA LYS A 139 -24.30 5.06 0.81
C LYS A 139 -24.43 4.06 1.94
N LYS A 140 -25.68 3.73 2.29
CA LYS A 140 -25.96 2.59 3.16
C LYS A 140 -25.69 1.31 2.40
N LEU A 141 -24.97 0.39 3.02
CA LEU A 141 -24.67 -0.92 2.44
C LEU A 141 -25.87 -1.84 2.60
N GLY A 142 -26.20 -2.59 1.55
CA GLY A 142 -27.19 -3.66 1.59
C GLY A 142 -26.55 -4.96 2.07
N SER A 143 -27.29 -6.07 2.03
CA SER A 143 -26.72 -7.37 2.41
C SER A 143 -25.53 -7.78 1.52
N ASN A 144 -25.46 -7.30 0.27
CA ASN A 144 -24.30 -7.53 -0.60
C ASN A 144 -23.00 -6.90 -0.04
N GLY A 145 -23.10 -5.87 0.81
CA GLY A 145 -21.93 -5.31 1.49
C GLY A 145 -21.25 -6.31 2.44
N ASN A 146 -21.90 -7.40 2.86
CA ASN A 146 -21.21 -8.47 3.57
C ASN A 146 -20.08 -9.09 2.74
N LEU A 147 -20.19 -9.07 1.41
CA LEU A 147 -19.11 -9.49 0.50
C LEU A 147 -17.87 -8.59 0.65
N LEU A 148 -18.08 -7.29 0.82
CA LEU A 148 -17.01 -6.32 1.06
C LEU A 148 -16.30 -6.61 2.39
N LEU A 149 -17.04 -6.99 3.44
CA LEU A 149 -16.44 -7.46 4.70
C LEU A 149 -15.62 -8.74 4.51
N ILE A 150 -16.13 -9.72 3.76
CA ILE A 150 -15.40 -10.96 3.46
C ILE A 150 -14.08 -10.64 2.74
N ASN A 151 -14.11 -9.75 1.75
CA ASN A 151 -12.90 -9.32 1.04
C ASN A 151 -11.89 -8.66 1.97
N PHE A 152 -12.32 -7.70 2.81
CA PHE A 152 -11.41 -7.03 3.73
C PHE A 152 -10.91 -7.94 4.85
N ARG A 153 -11.69 -8.94 5.25
CA ARG A 153 -11.21 -9.98 6.16
C ARG A 153 -10.09 -10.80 5.52
N TYR A 154 -10.25 -11.18 4.25
CA TYR A 154 -9.21 -11.88 3.51
C TYR A 154 -7.93 -11.04 3.36
N TYR A 155 -8.07 -9.73 3.12
CA TYR A 155 -6.94 -8.80 3.11
C TYR A 155 -6.14 -8.88 4.41
N LEU A 156 -6.84 -8.71 5.55
CA LEU A 156 -6.24 -8.75 6.89
C LEU A 156 -5.50 -10.05 7.13
N GLU A 157 -6.13 -11.18 6.86
CA GLU A 157 -5.52 -12.50 7.06
C GLU A 157 -4.31 -12.72 6.15
N SER A 158 -4.32 -12.13 4.96
CA SER A 158 -3.25 -12.29 3.98
C SER A 158 -2.04 -11.38 4.25
N ILE A 159 -2.23 -10.23 4.88
CA ILE A 159 -1.19 -9.22 5.18
C ILE A 159 -0.80 -9.25 6.67
N ASN A 160 -1.36 -10.18 7.45
CA ASN A 160 -1.32 -10.25 8.93
C ASN A 160 0.07 -10.31 9.57
N GLU A 161 1.12 -10.60 8.80
CA GLU A 161 2.50 -10.51 9.30
C GLU A 161 2.95 -9.05 9.56
N ILE A 162 2.13 -8.05 9.19
CA ILE A 162 2.60 -6.68 8.98
C ILE A 162 1.76 -5.60 9.70
N ASN A 163 0.50 -5.81 10.12
CA ASN A 163 -0.32 -4.66 10.54
C ASN A 163 -1.43 -4.90 11.57
N THR A 164 -1.69 -3.85 12.38
CA THR A 164 -2.75 -3.70 13.40
C THR A 164 -3.74 -2.56 13.08
N LEU A 165 -3.46 -1.67 12.12
CA LEU A 165 -4.29 -0.50 11.80
C LEU A 165 -5.51 -0.82 10.93
N PHE A 166 -5.38 -1.77 9.99
CA PHE A 166 -6.49 -2.15 9.11
C PHE A 166 -7.58 -2.92 9.87
N ASP A 167 -7.24 -3.56 10.99
CA ASP A 167 -8.21 -4.20 11.90
C ASP A 167 -9.23 -3.19 12.44
N VAL A 168 -8.77 -2.00 12.85
CA VAL A 168 -9.64 -0.92 13.33
C VAL A 168 -10.65 -0.49 12.26
N TYR A 169 -10.24 -0.48 10.99
CA TYR A 169 -11.15 -0.19 9.88
C TYR A 169 -12.17 -1.30 9.66
N TYR A 170 -11.72 -2.55 9.66
CA TYR A 170 -12.62 -3.69 9.53
C TYR A 170 -13.68 -3.70 10.62
N ASP A 171 -13.28 -3.46 11.87
CA ASP A 171 -14.20 -3.34 13.00
C ASP A 171 -15.16 -2.15 12.85
N SER A 172 -14.67 -1.00 12.39
CA SER A 172 -15.50 0.16 12.09
C SER A 172 -16.55 -0.14 11.03
N MET A 173 -16.18 -0.76 9.90
CA MET A 173 -17.14 -1.17 8.87
C MET A 173 -18.15 -2.16 9.43
N LYS A 174 -17.68 -3.19 10.13
CA LYS A 174 -18.53 -4.23 10.74
C LYS A 174 -19.59 -3.62 11.67
N ASN A 175 -19.24 -2.59 12.43
CA ASN A 175 -20.20 -1.87 13.28
C ASN A 175 -21.22 -1.07 12.45
N SER A 176 -20.81 -0.43 11.36
CA SER A 176 -21.73 0.30 10.47
C SER A 176 -22.76 -0.60 9.80
N PHE A 177 -22.40 -1.85 9.49
CA PHE A 177 -23.36 -2.87 9.04
C PHE A 177 -24.39 -3.24 10.10
N ARG A 178 -23.99 -3.30 11.38
CA ARG A 178 -24.89 -3.66 12.49
C ARG A 178 -25.87 -2.56 12.84
N GLU A 179 -25.45 -1.31 12.71
CA GLU A 179 -26.24 -0.14 13.13
C GLU A 179 -26.99 0.53 11.97
N GLY A 180 -26.74 0.10 10.73
CA GLY A 180 -27.36 0.69 9.54
C GLY A 180 -27.06 2.19 9.35
N ALA A 181 -25.98 2.66 9.98
CA ALA A 181 -25.56 4.05 10.01
C ALA A 181 -24.64 4.39 8.82
N ILE A 182 -24.71 5.64 8.35
CA ILE A 182 -23.81 6.20 7.35
C ILE A 182 -22.49 6.55 8.06
N LEU A 183 -21.38 6.02 7.55
CA LEU A 183 -20.01 6.29 8.04
C LEU A 183 -19.56 7.72 7.74
#